data_AF-A0A4R4MJS3-F1
#
_entry.id   AF-A0A4R4MJS3-F1
#
_cell.length_a   1.000
_cell.length_b   1.000
_cell.length_c   1.000
_cell.angle_alpha   90.00
_cell.angle_beta   90.00
_cell.angle_gamma   90.00
#
_symmetry.space_group_name_H-M   'P 1'
#
loop_
_entity.id
_entity.type
_entity.pdbx_description
1 polymer ?
#
loop_
_entity_poly.entity_id
_entity_poly.type
_entity_poly.pdbx_seq_one_letter_code
_entity_poly.pdbx_strand_id
1 'polypeptide(L)'
;MNMKSLSELQTPDERTLRFTPYGLGIDRALTPEAAAEYQQTIMASHTLSPDVSDGTRRSFDMLRDLYVLGIFRYEVFSAVHDRALFVIEQALRDRFVAFHNGTVTFVDASHARHVVPPAAMSKLSKRPVGTAAAAAGQPRTATYPV
;
A
#
# COMPACT_ATOMS: atom_id res chain seq x y z
N MET A 1 24.35 24.12 -26.35
CA MET A 1 24.08 23.44 -25.08
C MET A 1 25.39 23.37 -24.32
N ASN A 2 25.47 23.93 -23.11
CA ASN A 2 26.71 23.89 -22.33
C ASN A 2 26.79 22.54 -21.59
N MET A 3 27.92 21.87 -21.75
CA MET A 3 28.16 20.55 -21.18
C MET A 3 28.56 20.70 -19.72
N LYS A 4 27.81 20.09 -18.80
CA LYS A 4 28.08 20.13 -17.36
C LYS A 4 29.01 18.98 -16.96
N SER A 5 29.83 19.21 -15.97
CA SER A 5 30.57 18.16 -15.25
C SER A 5 29.64 17.29 -14.40
N LEU A 6 30.12 16.09 -14.03
CA LEU A 6 29.35 15.18 -13.18
C LEU A 6 29.02 15.82 -11.82
N SER A 7 29.95 16.55 -11.20
CA SER A 7 29.73 17.23 -9.93
C SER A 7 28.62 18.28 -10.02
N GLU A 8 28.56 19.04 -11.12
CA GLU A 8 27.48 20.00 -11.37
C GLU A 8 26.13 19.33 -11.59
N LEU A 9 26.10 18.12 -12.17
CA LEU A 9 24.87 17.34 -12.35
C LEU A 9 24.38 16.69 -11.05
N GLN A 10 25.30 16.36 -10.13
CA GLN A 10 24.97 15.79 -8.82
C GLN A 10 24.56 16.85 -7.78
N THR A 11 24.87 18.12 -8.04
CA THR A 11 24.52 19.22 -7.13
C THR A 11 23.01 19.48 -7.17
N PRO A 12 22.29 19.37 -6.04
CA PRO A 12 20.87 19.67 -5.99
C PRO A 12 20.60 21.14 -6.34
N ASP A 13 19.53 21.40 -7.09
CA ASP A 13 19.08 22.76 -7.36
C ASP A 13 18.59 23.45 -6.07
N GLU A 14 19.13 24.64 -5.77
CA GLU A 14 18.84 25.36 -4.52
C GLU A 14 17.35 25.67 -4.31
N ARG A 15 16.60 25.94 -5.39
CA ARG A 15 15.16 26.22 -5.29
C ARG A 15 14.40 24.97 -4.90
N THR A 16 14.83 23.82 -5.41
CA THR A 16 14.25 22.52 -5.08
C THR A 16 14.49 22.17 -3.61
N LEU A 17 15.65 22.53 -3.04
CA LEU A 17 15.94 22.33 -1.62
C LEU A 17 15.01 23.12 -0.69
N ARG A 18 14.32 24.16 -1.16
CA ARG A 18 13.32 24.89 -0.36
C ARG A 18 11.99 24.14 -0.23
N PHE A 19 11.74 23.10 -1.04
CA PHE A 19 10.56 22.26 -0.91
C PHE A 19 10.86 21.12 0.06
N THR A 20 10.53 21.36 1.32
CA THR A 20 10.67 20.37 2.40
C THR A 20 9.42 19.49 2.48
N PRO A 21 9.48 18.37 3.22
CA PRO A 21 8.29 17.55 3.45
C PRO A 21 7.13 18.27 4.15
N TYR A 22 7.39 19.40 4.81
CA TYR A 22 6.39 20.25 5.46
C TYR A 22 5.93 21.42 4.57
N GLY A 23 6.31 21.43 3.28
CA GLY A 23 6.01 22.49 2.33
C GLY A 23 7.21 23.43 2.08
N LEU A 24 6.91 24.67 1.69
CA LEU A 24 7.91 25.65 1.28
C LEU A 24 8.66 26.23 2.50
N GLY A 25 9.95 25.90 2.63
CA GLY A 25 10.88 26.48 3.59
C GLY A 25 11.37 27.85 3.12
N ILE A 26 10.81 28.92 3.67
CA ILE A 26 11.17 30.30 3.31
C ILE A 26 12.58 30.65 3.81
N ASP A 27 12.90 30.21 5.02
CA ASP A 27 14.16 30.49 5.72
C ASP A 27 15.08 29.27 5.79
N ARG A 28 14.60 28.07 5.42
CA ARG A 28 15.35 26.81 5.52
C ARG A 28 15.43 26.07 4.20
N ALA A 29 16.56 25.39 3.99
CA ALA A 29 16.76 24.43 2.90
C ALA A 29 16.81 23.02 3.50
N LEU A 30 16.29 22.05 2.76
CA LEU A 30 16.35 20.64 3.12
C LEU A 30 17.80 20.18 3.05
N THR A 31 18.34 19.71 4.17
CA THR A 31 19.64 19.04 4.19
C THR A 31 19.48 17.53 3.94
N PRO A 32 20.51 16.85 3.44
CA PRO A 32 20.49 15.39 3.31
C PRO A 32 20.16 14.68 4.63
N GLU A 33 20.69 15.18 5.76
CA GLU A 33 20.48 14.62 7.09
C GLU A 33 19.02 14.77 7.52
N ALA A 34 18.44 15.96 7.35
CA ALA A 34 17.03 16.21 7.67
C ALA A 34 16.08 15.41 6.77
N ALA A 35 16.44 15.21 5.50
CA ALA A 35 15.69 14.34 4.60
C ALA A 35 15.71 12.88 5.07
N ALA A 36 16.88 12.37 5.45
CA ALA A 36 17.04 11.01 5.95
C ALA A 36 16.31 10.79 7.28
N GLU A 37 16.39 11.74 8.21
CA GLU A 37 15.68 11.72 9.49
C GLU A 37 14.16 11.71 9.28
N TYR A 38 13.66 12.57 8.39
CA TYR A 38 12.23 12.62 8.08
C TYR A 38 11.72 11.30 7.51
N GLN A 39 12.42 10.73 6.52
CA GLN A 39 12.02 9.45 5.91
C GLN A 39 11.99 8.31 6.93
N GLN A 40 13.00 8.23 7.80
CA GLN A 40 13.06 7.26 8.90
C GLN A 40 11.90 7.46 9.89
N THR A 41 11.60 8.70 10.26
CA THR A 41 10.50 9.04 11.18
C THR A 41 9.14 8.67 10.60
N ILE A 42 8.90 8.99 9.33
CA ILE A 42 7.67 8.62 8.64
C ILE A 42 7.53 7.10 8.63
N MET A 43 8.56 6.37 8.22
CA MET A 43 8.50 4.91 8.19
C MET A 43 8.29 4.33 9.60
N ALA A 44 8.94 4.92 10.62
CA ALA A 44 8.83 4.50 12.01
C ALA A 44 7.38 4.53 12.54
N SER A 45 6.60 5.53 12.11
CA SER A 45 5.23 5.76 12.58
C SER A 45 4.18 4.79 11.99
N HIS A 46 4.50 4.05 10.93
CA HIS A 46 3.52 3.18 10.26
C HIS A 46 3.41 1.81 10.92
N THR A 47 2.34 1.54 11.67
CA THR A 47 2.11 0.23 12.30
C THR A 47 0.97 -0.55 11.63
N LEU A 48 1.11 -1.86 11.48
CA LEU A 48 0.01 -2.73 11.03
C LEU A 48 -1.01 -2.98 12.14
N SER A 49 -2.29 -3.13 11.76
CA SER A 49 -3.38 -3.49 12.68
C SER A 49 -3.02 -4.71 13.53
N PRO A 50 -3.43 -4.80 14.81
CA PRO A 50 -3.22 -5.98 15.65
C PRO A 50 -3.74 -7.28 15.03
N ASP A 51 -4.80 -7.20 14.22
CA ASP A 51 -5.44 -8.36 13.58
C ASP A 51 -4.65 -8.96 12.40
N VAL A 52 -3.55 -8.33 11.99
CA VAL A 52 -2.65 -8.88 10.96
C VAL A 52 -1.77 -9.96 11.57
N SER A 53 -1.59 -11.06 10.83
CA SER A 53 -0.80 -12.21 11.28
C SER A 53 0.66 -11.85 11.58
N ASP A 54 1.27 -12.57 12.53
CA ASP A 54 2.68 -12.35 12.92
C ASP A 54 3.66 -12.54 11.77
N GLY A 55 3.37 -13.45 10.83
CA GLY A 55 4.21 -13.69 9.66
C GLY A 55 4.26 -12.48 8.73
N THR A 56 3.11 -11.87 8.48
CA THR A 56 2.99 -10.64 7.68
C THR A 56 3.58 -9.45 8.43
N ARG A 57 3.40 -9.37 9.75
CA ARG A 57 4.00 -8.33 10.61
C ARG A 57 5.53 -8.35 10.56
N ARG A 58 6.15 -9.52 10.76
CA ARG A 58 7.61 -9.67 10.64
C ARG A 58 8.13 -9.28 9.25
N SER A 59 7.38 -9.64 8.20
CA SER A 59 7.74 -9.26 6.83
C SER A 59 7.66 -7.75 6.63
N PHE A 60 6.67 -7.09 7.20
CA PHE A 60 6.51 -5.64 7.16
C PHE A 60 7.62 -4.91 7.92
N ASP A 61 7.97 -5.36 9.13
CA ASP A 61 9.04 -4.76 9.91
C ASP A 61 10.39 -4.87 9.18
N MET A 62 10.69 -6.04 8.60
CA MET A 62 11.86 -6.22 7.74
C MET A 62 11.88 -5.26 6.54
N LEU A 63 10.72 -5.03 5.91
CA LEU A 63 10.62 -4.08 4.79
C LEU A 63 10.83 -2.63 5.21
N ARG A 64 10.35 -2.24 6.39
CA ARG A 64 10.60 -0.90 6.96
C ARG A 64 12.10 -0.65 7.13
N ASP A 65 12.83 -1.63 7.66
CA ASP A 65 14.28 -1.54 7.83
C ASP A 65 15.01 -1.47 6.48
N LEU A 66 14.61 -2.32 5.52
CA LEU A 66 15.20 -2.33 4.18
C LEU A 66 14.90 -1.07 3.38
N TYR A 67 13.75 -0.42 3.59
CA TYR A 67 13.41 0.83 2.92
C TYR A 67 14.43 1.93 3.21
N VAL A 68 14.86 2.06 4.47
CA VAL A 68 15.88 3.03 4.88
C VAL A 68 17.20 2.80 4.14
N LEU A 69 17.58 1.53 3.93
CA LEU A 69 18.75 1.16 3.14
C LEU A 69 18.55 1.39 1.64
N GLY A 70 17.31 1.21 1.15
CA GLY A 70 16.91 1.42 -0.25
C GLY A 70 17.08 2.87 -0.71
N ILE A 71 16.94 3.85 0.19
CA ILE A 71 17.18 5.27 -0.13
C ILE A 71 18.58 5.49 -0.72
N PHE A 72 19.56 4.70 -0.28
CA PHE A 72 20.96 4.83 -0.71
C PHE A 72 21.37 3.81 -1.77
N ARG A 73 20.50 2.84 -2.11
CA ARG A 73 20.79 1.75 -3.04
C ARG A 73 19.57 1.42 -3.91
N TYR A 74 19.64 1.82 -5.18
CA TYR A 74 18.54 1.65 -6.14
C TYR A 74 18.07 0.19 -6.29
N GLU A 75 18.99 -0.79 -6.28
CA GLU A 75 18.64 -2.23 -6.36
C GLU A 75 17.80 -2.70 -5.17
N VAL A 76 18.09 -2.16 -3.98
CA VAL A 76 17.35 -2.48 -2.76
C VAL A 76 15.99 -1.80 -2.81
N PHE A 77 15.92 -0.57 -3.32
CA PHE A 77 14.66 0.15 -3.51
C PHE A 77 13.67 -0.61 -4.39
N SER A 78 14.09 -1.12 -5.56
CA SER A 78 13.18 -1.85 -6.46
C SER A 78 12.74 -3.19 -5.86
N ALA A 79 13.66 -3.94 -5.23
CA ALA A 79 13.32 -5.22 -4.59
C ALA A 79 12.35 -5.06 -3.41
N VAL A 80 12.50 -3.98 -2.61
CA VAL A 80 11.59 -3.66 -1.50
C VAL A 80 10.21 -3.29 -2.02
N HIS A 81 10.11 -2.58 -3.14
CA HIS A 81 8.82 -2.18 -3.73
C HIS A 81 7.93 -3.39 -4.04
N ASP A 82 8.43 -4.35 -4.82
CA ASP A 82 7.65 -5.53 -5.20
C ASP A 82 7.23 -6.34 -3.97
N ARG A 83 8.15 -6.52 -3.02
CA ARG A 83 7.86 -7.27 -1.79
C ARG A 83 6.85 -6.55 -0.89
N ALA A 84 6.84 -5.22 -0.88
CA ALA A 84 5.86 -4.42 -0.14
C ALA A 84 4.44 -4.60 -0.68
N LEU A 85 4.26 -4.68 -2.00
CA LEU A 85 2.95 -4.95 -2.60
C LEU A 85 2.35 -6.27 -2.09
N PHE A 86 3.16 -7.33 -2.03
CA PHE A 86 2.72 -8.62 -1.48
C PHE A 86 2.35 -8.55 0.01
N VAL A 87 3.14 -7.83 0.82
CA VAL A 87 2.84 -7.68 2.26
C VAL A 87 1.55 -6.88 2.47
N ILE A 88 1.29 -5.84 1.66
CA ILE A 88 0.03 -5.09 1.70
C ILE A 88 -1.15 -6.00 1.35
N GLU A 89 -1.04 -6.80 0.29
CA GLU A 89 -2.10 -7.74 -0.08
C GLU A 89 -2.38 -8.75 1.04
N GLN A 90 -1.34 -9.32 1.65
CA GLN A 90 -1.48 -10.24 2.78
C GLN A 90 -2.13 -9.57 3.99
N ALA A 91 -1.72 -8.35 4.34
CA ALA A 91 -2.30 -7.62 5.46
C ALA A 91 -3.79 -7.30 5.22
N LEU A 92 -4.15 -6.92 4.00
CA LEU A 92 -5.55 -6.70 3.62
C LEU A 92 -6.36 -8.00 3.68
N ARG A 93 -5.78 -9.12 3.24
CA ARG A 93 -6.40 -10.44 3.32
C ARG A 93 -6.64 -10.85 4.77
N ASP A 94 -5.65 -10.71 5.64
CA ASP A 94 -5.78 -11.03 7.07
C ASP A 94 -6.91 -10.22 7.71
N ARG A 95 -6.93 -8.90 7.46
CA ARG A 95 -7.99 -8.02 7.96
C ARG A 95 -9.35 -8.35 7.40
N PHE A 96 -9.44 -8.69 6.12
CA PHE A 96 -10.70 -9.07 5.49
C PHE A 96 -11.26 -10.36 6.11
N VAL A 97 -10.42 -11.36 6.33
CA VAL A 97 -10.81 -12.62 6.98
C VAL A 97 -11.25 -12.36 8.43
N ALA A 98 -10.49 -11.57 9.19
CA ALA A 98 -10.83 -11.20 10.57
C ALA A 98 -12.17 -10.46 10.65
N PHE A 99 -12.38 -9.44 9.81
CA PHE A 99 -13.64 -8.67 9.75
C PHE A 99 -14.85 -9.57 9.47
N HIS A 100 -14.67 -10.60 8.65
CA HIS A 100 -15.72 -11.54 8.26
C HIS A 100 -15.80 -12.79 9.16
N ASN A 101 -15.12 -12.81 10.31
CA ASN A 101 -15.06 -13.96 11.23
C ASN A 101 -14.72 -15.29 10.52
N GLY A 102 -13.86 -15.24 9.51
CA GLY A 102 -13.48 -16.44 8.75
C GLY A 102 -14.51 -16.92 7.72
N THR A 103 -15.56 -16.15 7.42
CA THR A 103 -16.59 -16.52 6.44
C THR A 103 -17.10 -15.35 5.60
N VAL A 104 -17.05 -15.46 4.28
CA VAL A 104 -17.52 -14.42 3.37
C VAL A 104 -18.93 -14.77 2.90
N THR A 105 -19.87 -13.83 3.00
CA THR A 105 -21.22 -14.02 2.50
C THR A 105 -21.34 -13.48 1.07
N PHE A 106 -21.64 -14.35 0.12
CA PHE A 106 -21.98 -13.99 -1.25
C PHE A 106 -23.50 -13.92 -1.42
N VAL A 107 -23.95 -13.07 -2.32
CA VAL A 107 -25.35 -12.99 -2.74
C VAL A 107 -25.40 -13.33 -4.22
N ASP A 108 -26.21 -14.31 -4.59
CA ASP A 108 -26.40 -14.66 -6.00
C ASP A 108 -27.46 -13.78 -6.67
N ALA A 109 -27.66 -13.95 -7.99
CA ALA A 109 -28.66 -13.21 -8.75
C ALA A 109 -30.11 -13.45 -8.29
N SER A 110 -30.36 -14.52 -7.54
CA SER A 110 -31.67 -14.82 -6.92
C SER A 110 -31.81 -14.24 -5.51
N HIS A 111 -30.85 -13.44 -5.06
CA HIS A 111 -30.74 -12.87 -3.72
C HIS A 111 -30.53 -13.92 -2.60
N ALA A 112 -30.18 -15.15 -2.95
CA ALA A 112 -29.85 -16.16 -1.97
C ALA A 112 -28.43 -15.90 -1.42
N ARG A 113 -28.29 -16.06 -0.09
CA ARG A 113 -27.02 -15.83 0.63
C ARG A 113 -26.24 -17.14 0.75
N HIS A 114 -24.97 -17.09 0.36
CA HIS A 114 -24.06 -18.23 0.40
C HIS A 114 -22.87 -17.91 1.29
N VAL A 115 -22.68 -18.69 2.35
CA VAL A 115 -21.55 -18.54 3.27
C VAL A 115 -20.38 -19.37 2.75
N VAL A 116 -19.28 -18.72 2.42
CA VAL A 116 -18.11 -19.35 1.82
C VAL A 116 -16.88 -19.09 2.69
N PRO A 117 -16.13 -20.14 3.09
CA PRO A 117 -14.87 -19.95 3.79
C PRO A 117 -13.80 -19.37 2.84
N PRO A 118 -12.91 -18.47 3.29
CA PRO A 118 -11.86 -17.85 2.47
C PRO A 118 -11.01 -18.86 1.69
N ALA A 119 -10.75 -20.05 2.23
CA ALA A 119 -10.00 -21.12 1.56
C ALA A 119 -10.70 -21.67 0.30
N ALA A 120 -12.03 -21.56 0.21
CA ALA A 120 -12.80 -22.00 -0.94
C ALA A 120 -12.97 -20.90 -2.01
N MET A 121 -12.58 -19.66 -1.72
CA MET A 121 -12.72 -18.53 -2.66
C MET A 121 -11.89 -18.68 -3.94
N SER A 122 -10.72 -19.32 -3.88
CA SER A 122 -9.89 -19.59 -5.07
C SER A 122 -10.61 -20.49 -6.10
N LYS A 123 -11.64 -21.22 -5.66
CA LYS A 123 -12.47 -22.09 -6.50
C LYS A 123 -13.70 -21.39 -7.09
N LEU A 124 -14.01 -20.16 -6.68
CA LEU A 124 -15.11 -19.36 -7.25
C LEU A 124 -14.79 -18.78 -8.64
N SER A 125 -13.57 -18.93 -9.13
CA SER A 125 -13.25 -18.62 -10.52
C SER A 125 -13.80 -19.71 -11.44
N LYS A 126 -15.04 -19.53 -11.91
CA LYS A 126 -15.53 -19.93 -13.24
C LYS A 126 -17.00 -19.51 -13.43
N ARG A 127 -17.20 -18.36 -14.08
CA ARG A 127 -18.31 -18.16 -15.02
C ARG A 127 -17.90 -17.07 -16.03
N PRO A 128 -18.05 -17.29 -17.35
CA PRO A 128 -17.79 -16.25 -18.33
C PRO A 128 -18.76 -15.08 -18.08
N VAL A 129 -18.23 -13.87 -18.12
CA VAL A 129 -19.03 -12.64 -18.20
C VAL A 129 -19.77 -12.68 -19.54
N GLY A 130 -20.98 -13.24 -19.52
CA GLY A 130 -21.79 -13.44 -20.72
C GLY A 130 -23.23 -13.69 -20.32
N THR A 131 -24.08 -12.73 -20.69
CA THR A 131 -25.55 -12.78 -20.73
C THR A 131 -26.31 -12.91 -19.40
N ALA A 132 -26.58 -11.75 -18.79
CA ALA A 132 -27.89 -11.45 -18.18
C ALA A 132 -28.12 -9.93 -18.24
N ALA A 133 -28.32 -9.41 -19.45
CA ALA A 133 -29.12 -8.20 -19.60
C ALA A 133 -30.59 -8.57 -19.30
N ALA A 134 -31.30 -7.65 -18.67
CA ALA A 134 -32.72 -7.69 -18.32
C ALA A 134 -33.13 -8.39 -17.01
N ALA A 135 -32.98 -7.67 -15.89
CA ALA A 135 -34.10 -7.39 -14.99
C ALA A 135 -33.72 -6.23 -14.07
N ALA A 136 -34.47 -5.13 -14.17
CA ALA A 136 -34.25 -3.90 -13.43
C ALA A 136 -34.51 -4.08 -11.93
N GLY A 137 -33.60 -3.55 -11.11
CA GLY A 137 -33.77 -3.39 -9.67
C GLY A 137 -32.73 -2.38 -9.15
N GLN A 138 -33.19 -1.17 -8.89
CA GLN A 138 -32.40 0.01 -8.50
C GLN A 138 -31.44 -0.30 -7.33
N PRO A 139 -30.14 0.08 -7.39
CA PRO A 139 -29.20 -0.21 -6.32
C PRO A 139 -29.59 0.59 -5.07
N ARG A 140 -30.00 -0.11 -4.01
CA ARG A 140 -30.15 0.48 -2.68
C ARG A 140 -28.76 0.81 -2.14
N THR A 141 -28.52 2.09 -1.90
CA THR A 141 -27.39 2.61 -1.13
C THR A 141 -27.36 1.94 0.24
N ALA A 142 -26.35 1.11 0.48
CA ALA A 142 -26.07 0.58 1.81
C ALA A 142 -25.43 1.69 2.65
N THR A 143 -26.19 2.21 3.61
CA THR A 143 -25.68 3.11 4.65
C THR A 143 -24.87 2.26 5.63
N TYR A 144 -23.56 2.52 5.72
CA TYR A 144 -22.71 1.95 6.77
C TYR A 144 -22.83 2.85 8.02
N PRO A 145 -23.03 2.29 9.23
CA PRO A 145 -22.94 3.06 10.45
C PRO A 145 -21.49 3.53 10.66
N VAL A 146 -21.35 4.81 11.02
CA VAL A 146 -20.10 5.52 11.35
C VAL A 146 -19.57 5.04 12.69
#